data_AF-A0A1F9DCV1-F1
#
_entry.id   AF-A0A1F9DCV1-F1
#
_cell.length_a   1.000
_cell.length_b   1.000
_cell.length_c   1.000
_cell.angle_alpha   90.00
_cell.angle_beta   90.00
_cell.angle_gamma   90.00
#
_symmetry.space_group_name_H-M   'P 1'
#
loop_
_entity.id
_entity.type
_entity.pdbx_description
1 polymer ?
#
loop_
_entity_poly.entity_id
_entity_poly.type
_entity_poly.pdbx_seq_one_letter_code
_entity_poly.pdbx_strand_id
1 'polypeptide(L)'
;MPIYEYRCEECDSFSTFLVLKQERFAPACKKCGGKRLTKLISRVARLHSDAERMERVTDPARLGDLDENDPASMARWMKRMGKDLGEDMGTDFDQMVDESMEEEGGEVNAQKDL
;
A
#
# COMPACT_ATOMS: atom_id res chain seq x y z
N MET A 1 19.63 0.43 19.05
CA MET A 1 19.01 1.60 19.71
C MET A 1 17.71 1.90 18.99
N PRO A 2 16.55 1.90 19.65
CA PRO A 2 15.28 2.10 18.96
C PRO A 2 15.12 3.56 18.54
N ILE A 3 14.83 3.75 17.26
CA ILE A 3 14.41 5.03 16.68
C ILE A 3 12.89 4.96 16.55
N TYR A 4 12.20 5.99 17.04
CA TYR A 4 10.75 6.08 16.95
C TYR A 4 10.36 7.36 16.22
N GLU A 5 9.29 7.26 15.43
CA GLU A 5 8.66 8.39 14.77
C GLU A 5 7.40 8.79 15.53
N TYR A 6 7.12 10.08 15.52
CA TYR A 6 5.96 10.66 16.17
C TYR A 6 5.33 11.70 15.26
N ARG A 7 4.00 11.75 15.24
CA ARG A 7 3.20 12.79 14.60
C ARG A 7 2.74 13.79 15.65
N CYS A 8 2.95 15.08 15.41
CA CYS A 8 2.39 16.12 16.26
C CYS A 8 0.92 16.37 15.93
N GLU A 9 0.05 16.40 16.94
CA GLU A 9 -1.38 16.64 16.73
C GLU A 9 -1.74 18.12 16.49
N GLU A 10 -0.80 19.04 16.73
CA GLU A 10 -1.03 20.48 16.62
C GLU A 10 -0.59 21.05 15.26
N CYS A 11 0.56 20.63 14.74
CA CYS A 11 1.14 21.17 13.50
C CYS A 11 1.35 20.11 12.40
N ASP A 12 0.89 18.89 12.63
CA ASP A 12 0.97 17.73 11.73
C ASP A 12 2.39 17.36 11.25
N SER A 13 3.43 17.87 11.93
CA SER A 13 4.81 17.55 11.57
C SER A 13 5.25 16.22 12.17
N PHE A 14 6.08 15.51 11.42
CA PHE A 14 6.74 14.28 11.87
C PHE A 14 8.04 14.62 12.61
N SER A 15 8.32 13.89 13.67
CA SER A 15 9.54 14.03 14.46
C SER A 15 10.09 12.66 14.83
N THR A 16 11.35 12.44 14.47
CA THR A 16 12.09 11.20 14.76
C THR A 16 12.96 11.38 16.00
N PHE A 17 12.91 10.43 16.92
CA PHE A 17 13.69 10.45 18.16
C PHE A 17 14.43 9.15 18.39
N LEU A 18 15.70 9.28 18.80
CA LEU A 18 16.48 8.19 19.35
C LEU A 18 16.15 8.06 20.84
N VAL A 19 15.52 6.96 21.24
CA VAL A 19 15.09 6.77 22.63
C VAL A 19 16.00 5.76 23.32
N LEU A 20 16.84 6.26 24.23
CA LEU A 20 17.77 5.42 25.00
C LEU A 20 17.08 4.73 26.19
N LYS A 21 16.16 5.43 26.87
CA LYS A 21 15.36 4.92 28.00
C LYS A 21 13.93 5.46 27.89
N GLN A 22 12.95 4.57 27.77
CA GLN A 22 11.55 4.96 27.55
C GLN A 22 10.95 5.68 28.77
N GLU A 23 11.28 5.25 29.99
CA GLU A 23 10.73 5.79 31.25
C GLU A 23 10.95 7.29 31.46
N ARG A 24 11.98 7.86 30.85
CA ARG A 24 12.36 9.28 30.99
C ARG A 24 12.14 10.08 29.71
N PHE A 25 11.54 9.47 28.70
CA PHE A 25 11.41 10.09 27.39
C PHE A 25 10.09 10.87 27.28
N ALA A 26 10.20 12.19 27.28
CA ALA A 26 9.09 13.11 27.01
C ALA A 26 9.30 13.77 25.65
N PRO A 27 8.67 13.28 24.57
CA PRO A 27 8.83 13.90 23.25
C PRO A 27 8.16 15.28 23.21
N ALA A 28 8.79 16.21 22.50
CA ALA A 28 8.22 17.50 22.14
C ALA A 28 8.43 17.71 20.65
N CYS A 29 7.43 18.28 19.96
CA CYS A 29 7.51 18.49 18.52
C CYS A 29 8.70 19.39 18.16
N LYS A 30 9.53 18.97 17.20
CA LYS A 30 10.70 19.76 16.76
C LYS A 30 10.33 21.05 16.00
N LYS A 31 9.08 21.17 15.54
CA LYS A 31 8.59 22.32 14.76
C LYS A 31 7.86 23.35 15.62
N CYS A 32 6.89 22.93 16.43
CA CYS A 32 6.06 23.85 17.24
C CYS A 32 6.29 23.75 18.76
N GLY A 33 7.05 22.76 19.24
CA GLY A 33 7.24 22.53 20.68
C GLY A 33 6.05 21.88 21.40
N GLY A 34 4.95 21.59 20.70
CA GLY A 34 3.77 20.93 21.25
C GLY A 34 4.11 19.58 21.90
N LYS A 35 3.39 19.25 22.98
CA LYS A 35 3.60 18.02 23.78
C LYS A 35 2.61 16.90 23.44
N ARG A 36 1.60 17.20 22.63
CA ARG A 36 0.67 16.18 22.10
C ARG A 36 1.27 15.56 20.85
N LEU A 37 1.92 14.42 21.04
CA LEU A 37 2.47 13.60 19.97
C LEU A 37 1.94 12.17 20.04
N THR A 38 1.58 11.63 18.89
CA THR A 38 1.22 10.22 18.74
C THR A 38 2.37 9.45 18.10
N LYS A 39 2.77 8.33 18.71
CA LYS A 39 3.82 7.46 18.18
C LYS A 39 3.33 6.78 16.91
N LEU A 40 4.13 6.84 15.85
CA LEU A 40 3.87 6.13 14.61
C LEU A 40 4.58 4.78 14.63
N ILE A 41 3.86 3.77 14.15
CA ILE A 41 4.41 2.44 13.88
C ILE A 41 4.55 2.36 12.37
N SER A 42 5.77 2.08 11.90
CA SER A 42 6.04 1.91 10.47
C SER A 42 5.19 0.76 9.92
N ARG A 43 4.72 0.91 8.68
CA ARG A 43 4.10 -0.19 7.94
C ARG A 43 5.19 -1.19 7.61
N VAL A 44 5.15 -2.35 8.26
CA VAL A 44 6.07 -3.45 7.97
C VAL A 44 5.48 -4.35 6.90
N ALA A 45 6.27 -4.68 5.88
CA ALA A 45 5.97 -5.79 4.99
C ALA A 45 6.31 -7.10 5.72
N ARG A 46 5.40 -8.08 5.66
CA ARG A 46 5.63 -9.42 6.20
C ARG A 46 5.84 -10.39 5.05
N LEU A 47 6.84 -11.25 5.16
CA LEU A 47 7.04 -12.34 4.22
C LEU A 47 5.93 -13.37 4.43
N HIS A 48 5.31 -13.80 3.34
CA HIS A 48 4.32 -14.86 3.33
C HIS A 48 4.98 -16.16 2.89
N SER A 49 4.59 -17.28 3.51
CA SER A 49 4.95 -18.59 2.98
C SER A 49 4.22 -18.86 1.66
N ASP A 50 4.75 -19.78 0.84
CA ASP A 50 4.13 -20.12 -0.44
C ASP A 50 2.73 -20.74 -0.25
N ALA A 51 2.52 -21.47 0.85
CA ALA A 51 1.20 -21.98 1.22
C ALA A 51 0.20 -20.85 1.51
N GLU A 52 0.60 -19.84 2.30
CA GLU A 52 -0.24 -18.67 2.57
C GLU A 52 -0.48 -17.81 1.32
N ARG A 53 0.48 -17.75 0.39
CA ARG A 53 0.29 -17.09 -0.91
C ARG A 53 -0.81 -17.79 -1.73
N MET A 54 -0.75 -19.12 -1.85
CA MET A 54 -1.76 -19.90 -2.57
C MET A 54 -3.15 -19.82 -1.93
N GLU A 55 -3.21 -19.82 -0.60
CA GLU A 55 -4.46 -19.62 0.14
C GLU A 55 -5.09 -18.24 -0.16
N ARG A 56 -4.27 -17.20 -0.31
CA ARG A 56 -4.74 -15.84 -0.65
C ARG A 56 -5.31 -15.72 -2.04
N VAL A 57 -4.74 -16.42 -3.03
CA VAL A 57 -5.25 -16.45 -4.41
C VAL A 57 -6.65 -17.08 -4.46
N THR A 58 -6.91 -18.04 -3.57
CA THR A 58 -8.18 -18.78 -3.53
C THR A 58 -9.18 -18.25 -2.50
N ASP A 59 -8.87 -17.14 -1.82
CA ASP A 59 -9.68 -16.56 -0.76
C ASP A 59 -10.93 -15.85 -1.33
N PRO A 60 -12.15 -16.40 -1.14
CA PRO A 60 -13.37 -15.82 -1.69
C PRO A 60 -13.70 -14.45 -1.07
N ALA A 61 -13.22 -14.15 0.14
CA ALA A 61 -13.40 -12.83 0.74
C ALA A 61 -12.62 -11.73 0.02
N ARG A 62 -11.58 -12.10 -0.75
CA ARG A 62 -10.80 -11.17 -1.59
C ARG A 62 -11.34 -11.05 -3.01
N LEU A 63 -12.13 -12.02 -3.46
CA LEU A 63 -12.80 -12.03 -4.76
C LEU A 63 -14.16 -11.30 -4.72
N GLY A 64 -14.73 -11.09 -3.53
CA GLY A 64 -16.07 -10.52 -3.36
C GLY A 64 -16.27 -9.04 -3.72
N ASP A 65 -15.19 -8.29 -3.98
CA ASP A 65 -15.22 -6.89 -4.43
C ASP A 65 -14.84 -6.74 -5.92
N LEU A 66 -14.82 -7.86 -6.66
CA LEU A 66 -14.59 -7.87 -8.10
C LEU A 66 -15.90 -7.54 -8.83
N ASP A 67 -15.99 -6.36 -9.43
CA ASP A 67 -16.99 -6.06 -10.45
C ASP A 67 -16.40 -6.37 -11.84
N GLU A 68 -16.86 -7.45 -12.46
CA GLU A 68 -16.44 -7.90 -13.80
C GLU A 68 -16.79 -6.87 -14.90
N ASN A 69 -17.69 -5.92 -14.63
CA ASN A 69 -18.11 -4.91 -15.59
C ASN A 69 -17.34 -3.58 -15.44
N ASP A 70 -16.46 -3.46 -14.44
CA ASP A 70 -15.63 -2.29 -14.22
C ASP A 70 -14.15 -2.60 -14.53
N PRO A 71 -13.59 -2.05 -15.62
CA PRO A 71 -12.18 -2.24 -15.98
C PRO A 71 -11.22 -1.85 -14.85
N ALA A 72 -11.57 -0.85 -14.03
CA ALA A 72 -10.74 -0.44 -12.91
C ALA A 72 -10.77 -1.46 -11.76
N SER A 73 -11.87 -2.20 -11.59
CA SER A 73 -11.99 -3.30 -10.64
C SER A 73 -11.19 -4.52 -11.08
N MET A 74 -11.25 -4.88 -12.37
CA MET A 74 -10.43 -5.95 -12.94
C MET A 74 -8.92 -5.64 -12.82
N ALA A 75 -8.52 -4.39 -13.06
CA ALA A 75 -7.15 -3.93 -12.88
C ALA A 75 -6.63 -4.12 -11.46
N ARG A 76 -7.40 -3.64 -10.47
CA ARG A 76 -7.06 -3.78 -9.05
C ARG A 76 -6.96 -5.24 -8.64
N TRP A 77 -7.79 -6.09 -9.22
CA TRP A 77 -7.75 -7.53 -9.01
C TRP A 77 -6.50 -8.16 -9.64
N MET A 78 -6.20 -7.88 -10.91
CA MET A 78 -5.01 -8.39 -11.59
C MET A 78 -3.72 -7.99 -10.86
N LYS A 79 -3.59 -6.71 -10.49
CA LYS A 79 -2.44 -6.19 -9.71
C LYS A 79 -2.29 -6.87 -8.36
N ARG A 80 -3.40 -7.22 -7.71
CA ARG A 80 -3.38 -7.92 -6.43
C ARG A 80 -3.00 -9.39 -6.60
N MET A 81 -3.54 -10.05 -7.61
CA MET A 81 -3.24 -11.44 -7.95
C MET A 81 -1.75 -11.61 -8.33
N GLY A 82 -1.20 -10.71 -9.15
CA GLY A 82 0.22 -10.73 -9.53
C GLY A 82 1.17 -10.61 -8.31
N LYS A 83 0.79 -9.81 -7.30
CA LYS A 83 1.56 -9.67 -6.05
C LYS A 83 1.57 -10.93 -5.19
N ASP A 84 0.50 -11.73 -5.24
CA ASP A 84 0.41 -12.98 -4.49
C ASP A 84 1.07 -14.16 -5.26
N LEU A 85 1.22 -14.09 -6.60
CA LEU A 85 1.90 -15.11 -7.41
C LEU A 85 3.45 -15.05 -7.40
N GLY A 86 4.06 -13.98 -6.86
CA GLY A 86 5.50 -13.93 -6.59
C GLY A 86 6.19 -12.63 -7.01
N GLU A 87 7.39 -12.41 -6.46
CA GLU A 87 8.17 -11.17 -6.66
C GLU A 87 8.81 -11.06 -8.05
N ASP A 88 8.99 -12.17 -8.77
CA ASP A 88 9.64 -12.20 -10.11
C ASP A 88 8.75 -11.62 -11.22
N MET A 89 7.45 -11.46 -10.96
CA MET A 89 6.51 -10.79 -11.86
C MET A 89 5.93 -9.52 -11.26
N GLY A 90 6.11 -9.25 -9.96
CA GLY A 90 5.29 -8.26 -9.24
C GLY A 90 5.44 -6.80 -9.70
N THR A 91 6.63 -6.35 -10.07
CA THR A 91 6.86 -4.97 -10.57
C THR A 91 6.64 -4.84 -12.07
N ASP A 92 7.12 -5.82 -12.85
CA ASP A 92 7.03 -5.79 -14.31
C ASP A 92 5.59 -6.06 -14.78
N PHE A 93 4.85 -6.91 -14.07
CA PHE A 93 3.42 -7.16 -14.33
C PHE A 93 2.54 -5.96 -13.95
N ASP A 94 2.84 -5.23 -12.86
CA ASP A 94 2.08 -4.02 -12.48
C ASP A 94 2.20 -2.95 -13.58
N GLN A 95 3.40 -2.83 -14.17
CA GLN A 95 3.68 -1.92 -15.28
C GLN A 95 3.06 -2.39 -16.60
N MET A 96 3.16 -3.68 -16.94
CA MET A 96 2.54 -4.26 -18.12
C MET A 96 1.00 -4.17 -18.09
N VAL A 97 0.39 -4.34 -16.92
CA VAL A 97 -1.06 -4.17 -16.73
C VAL A 97 -1.46 -2.70 -16.90
N ASP A 98 -0.69 -1.76 -16.36
CA ASP A 98 -0.96 -0.33 -16.58
C ASP A 98 -0.84 0.03 -18.07
N GLU A 99 0.21 -0.44 -18.76
CA GLU A 99 0.40 -0.21 -20.21
C GLU A 99 -0.74 -0.83 -21.04
N SER A 100 -1.12 -2.08 -20.78
CA SER A 100 -2.21 -2.75 -21.52
C SER A 100 -3.57 -2.12 -21.26
N MET A 101 -3.84 -1.63 -20.06
CA MET A 101 -5.07 -0.87 -19.78
C MET A 101 -5.09 0.50 -20.44
N GLU A 102 -3.94 1.18 -20.52
CA GLU A 102 -3.79 2.43 -21.27
C GLU A 102 -4.00 2.20 -22.77
N GLU A 103 -3.58 1.05 -23.30
CA GLU A 103 -3.79 0.63 -24.69
C GLU A 103 -5.26 0.21 -24.97
N GLU A 104 -5.89 -0.58 -24.10
CA GLU A 104 -7.30 -1.01 -24.26
C GLU A 104 -8.31 0.13 -24.07
N GLY A 105 -7.96 1.18 -23.30
CA GLY A 105 -8.71 2.44 -23.25
C GLY A 105 -8.72 3.21 -24.59
N GLY A 106 -7.85 2.83 -25.53
CA GLY A 106 -7.75 3.39 -26.88
C GLY A 106 -8.69 2.76 -27.92
N GLU A 107 -9.16 1.52 -27.72
CA GLU A 107 -9.93 0.81 -28.75
C GLU A 107 -11.46 0.95 -28.61
N VAL A 108 -11.98 1.35 -27.45
CA VAL A 108 -13.44 1.56 -27.26
C VAL A 108 -13.95 2.85 -27.95
N ASN A 109 -13.06 3.76 -28.38
CA ASN A 109 -13.44 4.98 -29.09
C ASN A 109 -13.34 4.89 -30.62
N ALA A 110 -12.95 3.76 -31.21
CA ALA A 110 -12.78 3.64 -32.67
C ALA A 110 -14.03 3.11 -33.42
N GLN A 111 -15.13 2.79 -32.74
CA GLN A 111 -16.33 2.25 -33.41
C GLN A 111 -17.62 3.00 -33.10
N LYS A 112 -17.54 4.33 -32.90
CA LYS A 112 -18.74 5.16 -32.77
C LYS A 112 -18.76 6.46 -33.59
N ASP A 113 -17.98 6.54 -34.67
CA ASP A 113 -18.16 7.58 -35.69
C ASP A 113 -17.99 6.98 -37.10
N LEU A 114 -19.14 6.71 -37.74
CA LEU A 114 -19.41 6.41 -39.15
C LEU A 114 -18.59 5.33 -39.89
#